data_AF-A0A497MEB8-F1
#
_entry.id   AF-A0A497MEB8-F1
#
_cell.length_a   1.000
_cell.length_b   1.000
_cell.length_c   1.000
_cell.angle_alpha   90.00
_cell.angle_beta   90.00
_cell.angle_gamma   90.00
#
_symmetry.space_group_name_H-M   'P 1'
#
loop_
_entity.id
_entity.type
_entity.pdbx_description
1 polymer ?
#
loop_
_entity_poly.entity_id
_entity_poly.type
_entity_poly.pdbx_seq_one_letter_code
_entity_poly.pdbx_strand_id
1 'polypeptide(L)'
;VGIKVITELAKAVSYEGISDAQSGFRAYSRRAVRLITPTEYGMGVSTEILLKARENGLRIKEVPVEVDYRVRRSSTHNPLYHGLDVILSTVKHMSIRHPLIFYGIPGVAALLMATFFWVWTFQIFATTHQVVTNIALVAIGATLVGLILLTTAVILWVLISVIREAK
;
A
#
# COMPACT_ATOMS: atom_id res chain seq x y z
N VAL A 1 0.83 -1.07 -22.34
CA VAL A 1 -0.16 -0.05 -21.87
C VAL A 1 0.04 0.29 -20.40
N GLY A 2 0.14 -0.69 -19.49
CA GLY A 2 0.36 -0.43 -18.04
C GLY A 2 1.61 0.38 -17.69
N ILE A 3 2.75 0.14 -18.36
CA ILE A 3 3.98 0.92 -18.15
C ILE A 3 3.74 2.41 -18.42
N LYS A 4 3.01 2.78 -19.48
CA LYS A 4 2.71 4.19 -19.79
C LYS A 4 1.88 4.85 -18.68
N VAL A 5 0.90 4.16 -18.10
CA VAL A 5 0.05 4.70 -17.02
C VAL A 5 0.86 4.89 -15.73
N ILE A 6 1.74 3.93 -15.40
CA ILE A 6 2.65 4.02 -14.25
C ILE A 6 3.68 5.14 -14.47
N THR A 7 4.19 5.28 -15.70
CA THR A 7 5.10 6.37 -16.09
C THR A 7 4.41 7.73 -16.00
N GLU A 8 3.15 7.88 -16.41
CA GLU A 8 2.41 9.14 -16.30
C GLU A 8 2.11 9.53 -14.84
N LEU A 9 1.72 8.58 -13.99
CA LEU A 9 1.55 8.82 -12.55
C LEU A 9 2.88 9.15 -11.85
N ALA A 10 3.95 8.45 -12.21
CA ALA A 10 5.28 8.74 -11.70
C ALA A 10 5.80 10.11 -12.18
N LYS A 11 5.52 10.51 -13.43
CA LYS A 11 5.87 11.85 -13.95
C LYS A 11 5.15 12.95 -13.19
N ALA A 12 3.87 12.77 -12.92
CA ALA A 12 3.06 13.74 -12.17
C ALA A 12 3.58 13.98 -10.73
N VAL A 13 4.20 12.96 -10.12
CA VAL A 13 4.71 13.03 -8.73
C VAL A 13 6.21 13.36 -8.66
N SER A 14 7.00 12.95 -9.65
CA SER A 14 8.46 12.91 -9.55
C SER A 14 9.16 14.14 -10.13
N TYR A 15 8.71 14.70 -11.25
CA TYR A 15 9.19 15.96 -11.80
C TYR A 15 8.41 16.22 -13.10
N GLU A 16 7.80 17.40 -13.26
CA GLU A 16 7.54 17.94 -14.59
C GLU A 16 8.90 18.10 -15.29
N GLY A 17 9.24 17.19 -16.20
CA GLY A 17 10.47 17.27 -17.02
C GLY A 17 11.48 16.12 -16.92
N ILE A 18 11.16 14.99 -16.26
CA ILE A 18 11.97 13.75 -16.38
C ILE A 18 11.27 12.77 -17.32
N SER A 19 11.94 12.36 -18.40
CA SER A 19 11.39 11.49 -19.44
C SER A 19 11.37 10.01 -19.01
N ASP A 20 12.40 9.56 -18.29
CA ASP A 20 12.50 8.20 -17.74
C ASP A 20 12.83 8.19 -16.23
N ALA A 21 11.79 8.02 -15.42
CA ALA A 21 11.90 7.92 -13.96
C ALA A 21 12.31 6.51 -13.47
N GLN A 22 12.36 5.51 -14.35
CA GLN A 22 12.63 4.10 -13.99
C GLN A 22 14.06 3.66 -14.29
N SER A 23 14.78 4.39 -15.15
CA SER A 23 16.19 4.11 -15.44
C SER A 23 17.07 4.05 -14.19
N GLY A 24 17.77 2.93 -13.98
CA GLY A 24 18.73 2.75 -12.89
C GLY A 24 20.08 3.47 -13.11
N PHE A 25 20.31 4.02 -14.31
CA PHE A 25 21.58 4.64 -14.66
C PHE A 25 21.65 6.09 -14.14
N ARG A 26 22.27 6.27 -12.97
CA ARG A 26 22.30 7.55 -12.24
C ARG A 26 23.66 7.81 -11.62
N ALA A 27 24.10 9.07 -11.64
CA ALA A 27 25.28 9.55 -10.93
C ALA A 27 24.84 10.37 -9.71
N TYR A 28 25.46 10.11 -8.55
CA TYR A 28 25.12 10.78 -7.29
C TYR A 28 26.27 11.59 -6.74
N SER A 29 25.96 12.79 -6.24
CA SER A 29 26.91 13.55 -5.44
C SER A 29 27.05 12.95 -4.05
N ARG A 30 28.16 13.22 -3.36
CA ARG A 30 28.40 12.81 -1.96
C ARG A 30 27.30 13.30 -1.00
N ARG A 31 26.65 14.42 -1.33
CA ARG A 31 25.50 14.94 -0.57
C ARG A 31 24.25 14.11 -0.84
N ALA A 32 23.99 13.74 -2.09
CA ALA A 32 22.84 12.93 -2.46
C ALA A 32 22.88 11.53 -1.82
N VAL A 33 24.04 10.86 -1.82
CA VAL A 33 24.19 9.54 -1.20
C VAL A 33 23.91 9.56 0.31
N ARG A 34 24.22 10.67 1.00
CA ARG A 34 23.98 10.80 2.45
C ARG A 34 22.52 11.11 2.79
N LEU A 35 21.81 11.81 1.90
CA LEU A 35 20.43 12.26 2.15
C LEU A 35 19.38 11.30 1.57
N ILE A 36 19.74 10.53 0.55
CA ILE A 36 18.83 9.59 -0.11
C ILE A 36 19.19 8.18 0.36
N THR A 37 18.44 7.70 1.35
CA THR A 37 18.49 6.29 1.79
C THR A 37 17.18 5.61 1.40
N PRO A 38 17.14 4.81 0.32
CA PRO A 38 15.94 4.09 -0.10
C PRO A 38 15.53 3.07 0.95
N THR A 39 14.23 2.89 1.14
CA THR A 39 13.64 1.88 2.04
C THR A 39 12.86 0.81 1.27
N GLU A 40 12.45 1.12 0.03
CA GLU A 40 11.83 0.16 -0.88
C GLU A 40 12.88 -0.79 -1.50
N TYR A 41 12.41 -1.92 -2.04
CA TYR A 41 13.22 -2.88 -2.80
C TYR A 41 12.59 -3.09 -4.19
N GLY A 42 13.42 -3.38 -5.19
CA GLY A 42 12.95 -3.61 -6.57
C GLY A 42 12.65 -2.33 -7.35
N MET A 43 11.60 -2.33 -8.19
CA MET A 43 11.31 -1.22 -9.12
C MET A 43 10.86 0.07 -8.43
N GLY A 44 10.33 0.01 -7.20
CA GLY A 44 9.93 1.18 -6.42
C GLY A 44 11.09 2.04 -5.93
N VAL A 45 12.31 1.50 -5.92
CA VAL A 45 13.53 2.23 -5.49
C VAL A 45 13.79 3.44 -6.37
N SER A 46 13.58 3.29 -7.69
CA SER A 46 13.84 4.35 -8.66
C SER A 46 12.96 5.59 -8.44
N THR A 47 11.70 5.40 -8.07
CA THR A 47 10.78 6.50 -7.76
C THR A 47 11.05 7.10 -6.40
N GLU A 48 11.34 6.27 -5.39
CA GLU A 48 11.65 6.74 -4.03
C GLU A 48 12.89 7.64 -4.02
N ILE A 49 13.92 7.30 -4.80
CA ILE A 49 15.14 8.10 -4.94
C ILE A 49 14.83 9.50 -5.47
N LEU A 50 13.99 9.60 -6.51
CA LEU A 50 13.62 10.89 -7.11
C LEU A 50 12.74 11.72 -6.17
N LEU A 51 11.81 11.08 -5.47
CA LEU A 51 10.96 11.73 -4.46
C LEU A 51 11.80 12.29 -3.30
N LYS A 52 12.70 11.48 -2.74
CA LYS A 52 13.60 11.93 -1.66
C LYS A 52 14.57 12.99 -2.13
N ALA A 53 15.04 12.93 -3.38
CA ALA A 53 15.86 13.98 -3.95
C ALA A 53 15.11 15.32 -4.00
N ARG A 54 13.81 15.30 -4.32
CA ARG A 54 12.95 16.49 -4.25
C ARG A 54 12.75 17.01 -2.84
N GLU A 55 12.35 16.14 -1.90
CA GLU A 55 12.14 16.51 -0.49
C GLU A 55 13.39 17.16 0.13
N ASN A 56 14.58 16.71 -0.27
CA ASN A 56 15.86 17.23 0.19
C ASN A 56 16.41 18.41 -0.65
N GLY A 57 15.63 18.94 -1.60
CA GLY A 57 16.02 20.09 -2.43
C GLY A 57 17.24 19.85 -3.31
N LEU A 58 17.49 18.60 -3.73
CA LEU A 58 18.61 18.25 -4.58
C LEU A 58 18.32 18.59 -6.04
N ARG A 59 19.36 19.05 -6.76
CA ARG A 59 19.26 19.34 -8.20
C ARG A 59 19.33 18.05 -8.99
N ILE A 60 18.38 17.85 -9.89
CA ILE A 60 18.31 16.71 -10.81
C ILE A 60 18.43 17.24 -12.23
N LYS A 61 19.26 16.60 -13.05
CA LYS A 61 19.39 16.91 -14.48
C LYS A 61 19.36 15.61 -15.27
N GLU A 62 18.43 15.51 -16.21
CA GLU A 62 18.38 14.40 -17.16
C GLU A 62 19.37 14.66 -18.30
N VAL A 63 20.14 13.63 -18.66
CA VAL A 63 21.05 13.66 -19.80
C VAL A 63 20.54 12.62 -20.79
N PRO A 64 20.13 13.01 -22.01
CA PRO A 64 19.64 12.05 -22.99
C PRO A 64 20.76 11.09 -23.38
N VAL A 65 20.46 9.80 -23.32
CA VAL A 65 21.34 8.71 -23.73
C VAL A 65 20.57 7.79 -24.66
N GLU A 66 21.18 7.39 -25.77
CA GLU A 66 20.64 6.32 -26.61
C GLU A 66 20.94 4.99 -25.95
N VAL A 67 19.89 4.28 -25.55
CA VAL A 67 20.01 2.94 -24.97
C VAL A 67 19.61 1.93 -26.04
N ASP A 68 20.59 1.21 -26.60
CA ASP A 68 20.31 0.10 -27.51
C ASP A 68 19.81 -1.11 -26.70
N TYR A 69 18.49 -1.32 -26.72
CA TYR A 69 17.84 -2.50 -26.14
C TYR A 69 17.77 -3.68 -27.13
N ARG A 70 18.79 -3.92 -27.94
CA ARG A 70 18.98 -5.18 -28.69
C ARG A 70 19.30 -6.36 -27.76
N VAL A 71 18.41 -6.64 -26.82
CA VAL A 71 18.42 -7.90 -26.07
C VAL A 71 17.36 -8.80 -26.70
N ARG A 72 17.81 -9.88 -27.33
CA ARG A 72 17.02 -10.87 -28.11
C ARG A 72 15.91 -11.58 -27.32
N ARG A 73 15.72 -11.29 -26.04
CA ARG A 73 14.71 -11.85 -25.14
C ARG A 73 14.28 -10.78 -24.13
N SER A 74 13.12 -10.17 -24.35
CA SER A 74 12.42 -9.43 -23.30
C SER A 74 12.10 -10.40 -22.16
N SER A 75 12.39 -9.98 -20.93
CA SER A 75 12.28 -10.79 -19.71
C SER A 75 11.00 -11.63 -19.67
N THR A 76 11.22 -12.94 -19.58
CA THR A 76 10.24 -14.02 -19.42
C THR A 76 9.72 -14.03 -17.99
N HIS A 77 8.92 -13.05 -17.58
CA HIS A 77 8.16 -13.14 -16.32
C HIS A 77 6.67 -12.97 -16.63
N ASN A 78 5.89 -13.96 -16.18
CA ASN A 78 4.47 -14.09 -16.49
C ASN A 78 3.74 -12.78 -16.14
N PRO A 79 3.10 -12.08 -17.09
CA PRO A 79 2.46 -10.78 -16.85
C PRO A 79 1.41 -10.82 -15.74
N LEU A 80 0.84 -12.00 -15.45
CA LEU A 80 -0.05 -12.23 -14.31
C LEU A 80 0.65 -12.10 -12.96
N TYR A 81 1.82 -12.73 -12.77
CA TYR A 81 2.59 -12.62 -11.53
C TYR A 81 3.05 -11.18 -11.30
N HIS A 82 3.44 -10.51 -12.38
CA HIS A 82 3.87 -9.11 -12.31
C HIS A 82 2.71 -8.16 -11.92
N GLY A 83 1.52 -8.37 -12.49
CA GLY A 83 0.33 -7.61 -12.12
C GLY A 83 -0.08 -7.83 -10.66
N LEU A 84 -0.02 -9.08 -10.19
CA LEU A 84 -0.32 -9.42 -8.80
C LEU A 84 0.69 -8.79 -7.82
N ASP A 85 1.99 -8.84 -8.12
CA ASP A 85 3.03 -8.20 -7.29
C ASP A 85 2.82 -6.70 -7.13
N VAL A 86 2.39 -6.01 -8.20
CA VAL A 86 2.09 -4.57 -8.14
C VAL A 86 0.88 -4.30 -7.25
N ILE A 87 -0.18 -5.10 -7.33
CA ILE A 87 -1.36 -4.95 -6.46
C ILE A 87 -1.00 -5.23 -5.00
N LEU A 88 -0.30 -6.35 -4.74
CA LEU A 88 0.14 -6.76 -3.40
C LEU A 88 1.08 -5.73 -2.77
N SER A 89 2.03 -5.18 -3.54
CA SER A 89 2.92 -4.12 -3.05
C SER A 89 2.16 -2.82 -2.77
N THR A 90 1.18 -2.46 -3.59
CA THR A 90 0.33 -1.28 -3.35
C THR A 90 -0.49 -1.45 -2.07
N VAL A 91 -1.13 -2.62 -1.90
CA VAL A 91 -1.89 -2.97 -0.70
C VAL A 91 -1.00 -2.94 0.54
N LYS A 92 0.19 -3.53 0.46
CA LYS A 92 1.19 -3.51 1.54
C LYS A 92 1.60 -2.09 1.90
N HIS A 93 1.89 -1.25 0.91
CA HIS A 93 2.31 0.13 1.14
C HIS A 93 1.20 0.95 1.81
N MET A 94 -0.05 0.81 1.37
CA MET A 94 -1.21 1.43 2.01
C MET A 94 -1.41 0.95 3.45
N SER A 95 -1.29 -0.36 3.68
CA SER A 95 -1.39 -0.99 5.00
C SER A 95 -0.34 -0.45 5.97
N ILE A 96 0.89 -0.19 5.51
CA ILE A 96 1.97 0.36 6.34
C ILE A 96 1.83 1.88 6.54
N ARG A 97 1.41 2.62 5.53
CA ARG A 97 1.36 4.09 5.61
C ARG A 97 0.18 4.57 6.46
N HIS A 98 -0.97 3.90 6.35
CA HIS A 98 -2.21 4.25 7.03
C HIS A 98 -2.93 3.01 7.59
N PRO A 99 -2.32 2.26 8.53
CA PRO A 99 -2.88 1.01 9.07
C PRO A 99 -4.27 1.20 9.71
N LEU A 100 -4.47 2.31 10.42
CA LEU A 100 -5.75 2.65 11.05
C LEU A 100 -6.88 2.82 10.03
N ILE A 101 -6.61 3.41 8.87
CA ILE A 101 -7.64 3.63 7.85
C ILE A 101 -7.89 2.32 7.10
N PHE A 102 -6.80 1.62 6.74
CA PHE A 102 -6.88 0.40 5.93
C PHE A 102 -7.61 -0.74 6.63
N TYR A 103 -7.30 -1.03 7.89
CA TYR A 103 -7.95 -2.10 8.66
C TYR A 103 -9.10 -1.57 9.53
N GLY A 104 -9.02 -0.31 9.98
CA GLY A 104 -10.02 0.25 10.89
C GLY A 104 -11.36 0.52 10.22
N ILE A 105 -11.39 1.09 9.01
CA ILE A 105 -12.66 1.31 8.28
C ILE A 105 -13.44 -0.01 8.09
N PRO A 106 -12.85 -1.07 7.49
CA PRO A 106 -13.56 -2.33 7.33
C PRO A 106 -13.88 -3.00 8.68
N GLY A 107 -13.03 -2.82 9.70
CA GLY A 107 -13.29 -3.30 11.06
C GLY A 107 -14.53 -2.65 11.69
N VAL A 108 -14.63 -1.32 11.64
CA VAL A 108 -15.79 -0.57 12.13
C VAL A 108 -17.04 -0.92 11.32
N ALA A 109 -16.93 -1.00 9.99
CA ALA A 109 -18.05 -1.39 9.14
C ALA A 109 -18.57 -2.80 9.49
N ALA A 110 -17.67 -3.75 9.73
CA ALA A 110 -18.03 -5.09 10.18
C ALA A 110 -18.71 -5.09 11.56
N LEU A 111 -18.25 -4.25 12.49
CA LEU A 111 -18.91 -4.11 13.81
C LEU A 111 -20.28 -3.46 13.70
N LEU A 112 -20.47 -2.44 12.85
CA LEU A 112 -21.79 -1.85 12.63
C LEU A 112 -22.76 -2.87 12.04
N MET A 113 -22.30 -3.68 11.09
CA MET A 113 -23.07 -4.79 10.55
C MET A 113 -23.37 -5.84 11.63
N ALA A 114 -22.41 -6.16 12.50
CA ALA A 114 -22.62 -7.06 13.62
C ALA A 114 -23.69 -6.54 14.60
N THR A 115 -23.65 -5.24 14.93
CA THR A 115 -24.66 -4.59 15.78
C THR A 115 -26.06 -4.72 15.17
N PHE A 116 -26.19 -4.51 13.86
CA PHE A 116 -27.47 -4.72 13.17
C PHE A 116 -28.00 -6.15 13.35
N PHE A 117 -27.16 -7.17 13.13
CA PHE A 117 -27.55 -8.56 13.31
C PHE A 117 -27.83 -8.93 14.78
N TRP A 118 -27.12 -8.33 15.73
CA TRP A 118 -27.41 -8.48 17.15
C TRP A 118 -28.77 -7.91 17.54
N VAL A 119 -29.08 -6.68 17.11
CA VAL A 119 -30.40 -6.06 17.34
C VAL A 119 -31.50 -6.94 16.76
N TRP A 120 -31.30 -7.46 15.55
CA TRP A 120 -32.27 -8.37 14.92
C TRP A 120 -32.44 -9.67 15.73
N THR A 121 -31.33 -10.27 16.18
CA THR A 121 -31.36 -11.48 17.02
C THR A 121 -32.13 -11.25 18.31
N PHE A 122 -31.89 -10.14 19.01
CA PHE A 122 -32.59 -9.81 20.24
C PHE A 122 -34.06 -9.50 20.03
N GLN A 123 -34.42 -8.86 18.91
CA GLN A 123 -35.82 -8.59 18.59
C GLN A 123 -36.61 -9.89 18.38
N ILE A 124 -36.03 -10.88 17.69
CA ILE A 124 -36.68 -12.18 17.51
C ILE A 124 -36.78 -12.91 18.85
N PHE A 125 -35.71 -12.88 19.65
CA PHE A 125 -35.72 -13.50 20.97
C PHE A 125 -36.78 -12.89 21.91
N ALA A 126 -36.99 -11.57 21.84
CA ALA A 126 -38.01 -10.89 22.65
C ALA A 126 -39.45 -11.30 22.28
N THR A 127 -39.72 -11.63 21.01
CA THR A 127 -41.07 -11.99 20.54
C THR A 127 -41.37 -13.47 20.62
N THR A 128 -40.38 -14.32 20.31
CA THR A 128 -40.57 -15.79 20.22
C THR A 128 -39.94 -16.56 21.36
N HIS A 129 -39.13 -15.91 22.22
CA HIS A 129 -38.31 -16.57 23.26
C HIS A 129 -37.40 -17.68 22.74
N GLN A 130 -37.14 -17.68 21.43
CA GLN A 130 -36.25 -18.61 20.76
C GLN A 130 -35.11 -17.84 20.10
N VAL A 131 -33.90 -18.36 20.24
CA VAL A 131 -32.72 -17.80 19.58
C VAL A 131 -32.60 -18.45 18.21
N VAL A 132 -32.76 -17.66 17.15
CA VAL A 132 -32.53 -18.14 15.80
C VAL A 132 -31.02 -18.18 15.54
N THR A 133 -30.49 -19.40 15.48
CA THR A 133 -29.04 -19.67 15.47
C THR A 133 -28.33 -19.15 14.24
N ASN A 134 -28.96 -19.15 13.06
CA ASN A 134 -28.34 -18.66 11.82
C ASN A 134 -27.97 -17.17 11.90
N ILE A 135 -28.89 -16.31 12.34
CA ILE A 135 -28.67 -14.86 12.46
C ILE A 135 -27.67 -14.57 13.60
N ALA A 136 -27.80 -15.30 14.72
CA ALA A 136 -26.86 -15.18 15.84
C ALA A 136 -25.42 -15.55 15.44
N LEU A 137 -25.23 -16.60 14.63
CA LEU A 137 -23.92 -16.99 14.11
C LEU A 137 -23.31 -15.92 13.21
N VAL A 138 -24.12 -15.29 12.34
CA VAL A 138 -23.66 -14.16 11.51
C VAL A 138 -23.26 -12.97 12.38
N ALA A 139 -24.04 -12.65 13.42
CA ALA A 139 -23.73 -11.57 14.36
C ALA A 139 -22.39 -11.82 15.08
N ILE A 140 -22.18 -13.03 15.60
CA ILE A 140 -20.93 -13.43 16.26
C ILE A 140 -19.75 -13.38 15.29
N GLY A 141 -19.90 -13.95 14.09
CA GLY A 141 -18.86 -13.97 13.07
C GLY A 141 -18.44 -12.56 12.64
N ALA A 142 -19.41 -11.69 12.36
CA ALA A 142 -19.15 -10.29 12.02
C ALA A 142 -18.47 -9.53 13.17
N THR A 143 -18.86 -9.80 14.42
CA THR A 143 -18.24 -9.23 15.62
C THR A 143 -16.75 -9.63 15.71
N LEU A 144 -16.46 -10.93 15.54
CA LEU A 144 -15.09 -11.46 15.60
C LEU A 144 -14.21 -10.86 14.49
N VAL A 145 -14.70 -10.84 13.25
CA VAL A 145 -13.96 -10.25 12.12
C VAL A 145 -13.70 -8.77 12.37
N GLY A 146 -14.70 -8.01 12.81
CA GLY A 146 -14.53 -6.58 13.13
C GLY A 146 -13.49 -6.34 14.22
N LEU A 147 -13.52 -7.12 15.30
CA LEU A 147 -12.57 -7.00 16.40
C LEU A 147 -11.14 -7.37 15.99
N ILE A 148 -10.96 -8.44 15.20
CA ILE A 148 -9.65 -8.85 14.68
C ILE A 148 -9.06 -7.75 13.79
N LEU A 149 -9.87 -7.15 12.92
CA LEU A 149 -9.42 -6.05 12.06
C LEU A 149 -9.02 -4.81 12.86
N LEU A 150 -9.81 -4.43 13.87
CA LEU A 150 -9.47 -3.29 14.73
C LEU A 150 -8.21 -3.52 15.56
N THR A 151 -8.08 -4.70 16.17
CA THR A 151 -6.86 -5.04 16.95
C THR A 151 -5.63 -5.06 16.05
N THR A 152 -5.73 -5.62 14.83
CA THR A 152 -4.65 -5.57 13.83
C THR A 152 -4.31 -4.13 13.44
N ALA A 153 -5.31 -3.26 13.26
CA ALA A 153 -5.10 -1.84 12.95
C ALA A 153 -4.27 -1.14 14.03
N VAL A 154 -4.63 -1.37 15.30
CA VAL A 154 -3.95 -0.79 16.47
C VAL A 154 -2.54 -1.34 16.60
N ILE A 155 -2.36 -2.66 16.51
CA ILE A 155 -1.03 -3.30 16.63
C ILE A 155 -0.07 -2.76 15.57
N LEU A 156 -0.49 -2.71 14.30
CA LEU A 156 0.35 -2.18 13.23
C LEU A 156 0.65 -0.70 13.42
N TRP A 157 -0.34 0.09 13.82
CA TRP A 157 -0.13 1.52 14.11
C TRP A 157 0.90 1.74 15.21
N VAL A 158 0.81 1.02 16.33
CA VAL A 158 1.79 1.09 17.43
C VAL A 158 3.17 0.65 16.95
N LEU A 159 3.26 -0.49 16.25
CA LEU A 159 4.53 -1.01 15.73
C LEU A 159 5.24 0.01 14.82
N ILE A 160 4.48 0.63 13.91
CA ILE A 160 5.00 1.65 12.99
C ILE A 160 5.42 2.92 13.75
N SER A 161 4.65 3.33 14.77
CA SER A 161 5.01 4.47 15.62
C SER A 161 6.33 4.24 16.34
N VAL A 162 6.49 3.07 16.97
CA VAL A 162 7.71 2.68 17.70
C VAL A 162 8.92 2.63 16.77
N ILE A 163 8.79 2.05 15.58
CA ILE A 163 9.89 2.00 14.60
C ILE A 163 10.28 3.39 14.10
N ARG A 164 9.34 4.33 14.01
CA ARG A 164 9.63 5.73 13.62
C ARG A 164 10.33 6.50 14.72
N GLU A 165 9.96 6.30 15.98
CA GLU A 165 10.61 6.94 17.14
C GLU A 165 12.01 6.38 17.43
N ALA A 166 12.27 5.12 17.06
CA ALA A 166 13.58 4.48 17.25
C ALA A 166 14.65 4.93 16.23
N LYS A 167 14.30 5.75 15.23
CA LYS A 167 15.22 6.33 14.23
C LYS A 167 15.53 7.78 14.54
#